data_AF-A0A285TUA5-F1
#
_entry.id   AF-A0A285TUA5-F1
#
_cell.length_a   1.000
_cell.length_b   1.000
_cell.length_c   1.000
_cell.angle_alpha   90.00
_cell.angle_beta   90.00
_cell.angle_gamma   90.00
#
_symmetry.space_group_name_H-M   'P 1'
#
loop_
_entity.id
_entity.type
_entity.pdbx_description
1 polymer ?
#
loop_
_entity_poly.entity_id
_entity_poly.type
_entity_poly.pdbx_seq_one_letter_code
_entity_poly.pdbx_strand_id
1 'polypeptide(L)'
;MSWLLSVLLRFASSGLVDRTLSYLERRHAEETGREKLRTQVEIETIRAAVSETRILADLQRSKMDHWVYWFFVALFLAPLGLWWAAVIADSIGGFAWNVAALPPPLDEWAADMVRWIFFTGGAAATIRALR
;
A
#
# COMPACT_ATOMS: atom_id res chain seq x y z
N MET A 1 -3.20 17.02 10.24
CA MET A 1 -2.99 15.71 9.58
C MET A 1 -3.97 15.51 8.42
N SER A 2 -3.96 16.36 7.37
CA SER A 2 -5.00 16.30 6.32
C SER A 2 -4.55 16.71 4.92
N TRP A 3 -3.48 17.49 4.74
CA TRP A 3 -2.99 17.87 3.40
C TRP A 3 -2.10 16.80 2.75
N LEU A 4 -1.07 16.31 3.45
CA LEU A 4 -0.20 15.24 2.92
C LEU A 4 -0.95 13.93 2.65
N LEU A 5 -1.91 13.58 3.53
CA LEU A 5 -2.79 12.42 3.30
C LEU A 5 -3.71 12.61 2.10
N SER A 6 -4.22 13.82 1.85
CA SER A 6 -5.04 14.09 0.67
C SER A 6 -4.20 14.20 -0.61
N VAL A 7 -2.95 14.65 -0.55
CA VAL A 7 -2.01 14.58 -1.68
C VAL A 7 -1.63 13.12 -1.97
N LEU A 8 -1.31 12.32 -0.95
CA LEU A 8 -1.01 10.89 -1.10
C LEU A 8 -2.21 10.08 -1.59
N LEU A 9 -3.42 10.33 -1.08
CA LEU A 9 -4.65 9.69 -1.58
C LEU A 9 -4.99 10.14 -3.01
N ARG A 10 -4.68 11.40 -3.38
CA ARG A 10 -4.85 11.90 -4.74
C ARG A 10 -3.75 11.41 -5.70
N PHE A 11 -2.58 11.05 -5.19
CA PHE A 11 -1.49 10.46 -5.96
C PHE A 11 -1.73 8.95 -6.16
N ALA A 12 -2.28 8.29 -5.15
CA ALA A 12 -2.76 6.91 -5.24
C ALA A 12 -4.04 6.78 -6.08
N SER A 13 -4.84 7.85 -6.24
CA SER A 13 -5.94 7.87 -7.20
C SER A 13 -5.40 8.25 -8.58
N SER A 14 -5.60 7.37 -9.55
CA SER A 14 -5.05 7.45 -10.92
C SER A 14 -5.22 8.80 -11.62
N GLY A 15 -6.19 9.62 -11.20
CA GLY A 15 -6.55 10.89 -11.84
C GLY A 15 -5.50 12.01 -11.77
N LEU A 16 -4.58 12.05 -10.80
CA LEU A 16 -3.52 13.07 -10.80
C LEU A 16 -2.38 12.72 -11.75
N VAL A 17 -1.97 11.46 -11.78
CA VAL A 17 -0.92 10.98 -12.70
C VAL A 17 -1.35 11.24 -14.14
N ASP A 18 -2.57 10.83 -14.51
CA ASP A 18 -3.11 11.06 -15.86
C ASP A 18 -3.20 12.55 -16.20
N ARG A 19 -3.54 13.40 -15.21
CA ARG A 19 -3.61 14.85 -15.40
C ARG A 19 -2.23 15.47 -15.59
N THR A 20 -1.23 15.04 -14.83
CA THR A 20 0.17 15.49 -15.00
C THR A 20 0.74 15.01 -16.33
N LEU A 21 0.46 13.78 -16.75
CA LEU A 21 0.86 13.25 -18.05
C LEU A 21 0.23 14.06 -19.18
N SER A 22 -1.08 14.33 -19.12
CA SER A 22 -1.79 15.12 -20.13
C SER A 22 -1.28 16.56 -20.24
N TYR A 23 -0.81 17.14 -19.12
CA TYR A 23 -0.19 18.46 -19.11
C TYR A 23 1.19 18.43 -19.78
N LEU A 24 2.02 17.43 -19.46
CA LEU A 24 3.33 17.24 -20.08
C LEU A 24 3.20 16.93 -21.58
N GLU A 25 2.23 16.13 -21.99
CA GLU A 25 1.92 15.83 -23.39
C GLU A 25 1.52 17.10 -24.17
N ARG A 26 0.69 17.97 -23.56
CA ARG A 26 0.35 19.27 -24.15
C ARG A 26 1.57 20.19 -24.27
N ARG A 27 2.39 20.26 -23.22
CA ARG A 27 3.63 21.05 -23.22
C ARG A 27 4.62 20.56 -24.28
N HIS A 28 4.79 19.24 -24.41
CA HIS A 28 5.61 18.62 -25.44
C HIS A 28 5.14 18.94 -26.87
N ALA A 29 3.84 19.18 -27.08
CA ALA A 29 3.31 19.57 -28.38
C ALA A 29 3.69 21.00 -28.78
N GLU A 30 3.94 21.88 -27.81
CA GLU A 30 4.29 23.30 -28.01
C GLU A 30 5.81 23.52 -28.07
N GLU A 31 6.61 22.67 -27.43
CA GLU A 31 8.07 22.79 -27.37
C GLU A 31 8.77 22.34 -28.67
N THR A 32 9.91 22.95 -28.97
CA THR A 32 10.77 22.62 -30.12
C THR A 32 12.24 22.47 -29.71
N GLY A 33 12.99 21.66 -30.46
CA GLY A 33 14.42 21.45 -30.20
C GLY A 33 14.70 20.58 -28.98
N ARG A 34 15.65 21.02 -28.13
CA ARG A 34 16.19 20.21 -27.03
C ARG A 34 15.23 20.04 -25.86
N GLU A 35 14.33 21.00 -25.63
CA GLU A 35 13.32 20.94 -24.56
C GLU A 35 12.30 19.83 -24.83
N LYS A 36 11.84 19.72 -26.08
CA LYS A 36 10.96 18.65 -26.53
C LYS A 36 11.51 17.25 -26.22
N LEU A 37 12.78 17.01 -26.52
CA LEU A 37 13.43 15.72 -26.22
C LEU A 37 13.47 15.43 -24.72
N ARG A 38 13.69 16.46 -23.88
CA ARG A 38 13.70 16.31 -22.43
C ARG A 38 12.31 15.95 -21.91
N THR A 39 11.28 16.68 -22.33
CA THR A 39 9.90 16.39 -21.91
C THR A 39 9.42 15.04 -22.40
N GLN A 40 9.86 14.58 -23.59
CA GLN A 40 9.59 13.23 -24.07
C GLN A 40 10.16 12.15 -23.13
N VAL A 41 11.43 12.30 -22.72
CA VAL A 41 12.06 11.37 -21.77
C VAL A 41 11.37 11.39 -20.41
N GLU A 42 10.98 12.58 -19.93
CA GLU A 42 10.22 12.73 -18.67
C GLU A 42 8.85 12.03 -18.75
N ILE A 43 8.12 12.13 -19.87
CA ILE A 43 6.84 11.43 -20.06
C ILE A 43 7.04 9.91 -20.06
N GLU A 44 8.01 9.41 -20.82
CA GLU A 44 8.27 7.96 -20.93
C GLU A 44 8.75 7.35 -19.60
N THR A 45 9.57 8.07 -18.84
CA THR A 45 10.02 7.61 -17.51
C THR A 45 8.87 7.55 -16.50
N ILE A 46 7.98 8.55 -16.48
CA ILE A 46 6.78 8.53 -15.64
C ILE A 46 5.85 7.38 -16.06
N ARG A 47 5.62 7.20 -17.37
CA ARG A 47 4.77 6.13 -17.90
C ARG A 47 5.33 4.75 -17.53
N ALA A 48 6.64 4.55 -17.62
CA ALA A 48 7.30 3.32 -17.22
C ALA A 48 7.08 3.03 -15.72
N ALA A 49 7.34 4.00 -14.85
CA ALA A 49 7.16 3.85 -13.40
C ALA A 49 5.70 3.56 -13.00
N VAL A 50 4.74 4.22 -13.67
CA VAL A 50 3.31 4.01 -13.45
C VAL A 50 2.88 2.63 -13.92
N SER A 51 3.37 2.16 -15.07
CA SER A 51 3.05 0.83 -15.59
C SER A 51 3.53 -0.28 -14.67
N GLU A 52 4.74 -0.18 -14.13
CA GLU A 52 5.30 -1.13 -13.17
C GLU A 52 4.45 -1.18 -11.89
N THR A 53 4.10 0.00 -11.36
CA THR A 53 3.27 0.10 -10.16
C THR A 53 1.87 -0.50 -10.38
N ARG A 54 1.29 -0.27 -11.56
CA ARG A 54 -0.05 -0.80 -11.91
C ARG A 54 -0.04 -2.32 -12.02
N ILE A 55 1.00 -2.91 -12.63
CA ILE A 55 1.15 -4.37 -12.71
C ILE A 55 1.22 -4.99 -11.31
N LEU A 56 2.00 -4.39 -10.40
CA LEU A 56 2.11 -4.87 -9.02
C LEU A 56 0.79 -4.73 -8.24
N ALA A 57 0.06 -3.63 -8.45
CA ALA A 57 -1.24 -3.43 -7.84
C ALA A 57 -2.29 -4.43 -8.36
N ASP A 58 -2.32 -4.69 -9.66
CA ASP A 58 -3.22 -5.64 -10.30
C ASP A 58 -2.93 -7.08 -9.85
N LEU A 59 -1.64 -7.46 -9.74
CA LEU A 59 -1.23 -8.76 -9.18
C LEU A 59 -1.69 -8.93 -7.73
N GLN A 60 -1.56 -7.90 -6.90
CA GLN A 60 -2.05 -7.98 -5.52
C GLN A 60 -3.57 -8.13 -5.48
N ARG A 61 -4.30 -7.33 -6.28
CA ARG A 61 -5.76 -7.44 -6.35
C ARG A 61 -6.17 -8.85 -6.75
N SER A 62 -5.57 -9.40 -7.81
CA SER A 62 -5.83 -10.76 -8.26
C SER A 62 -5.56 -11.80 -7.17
N LYS A 63 -4.48 -11.65 -6.39
CA LYS A 63 -4.19 -12.55 -5.26
C LYS A 63 -5.32 -12.51 -4.21
N MET A 64 -5.85 -11.33 -3.91
CA MET A 64 -6.92 -11.15 -2.92
C MET A 64 -8.28 -11.65 -3.40
N ASP A 65 -8.49 -11.87 -4.70
CA ASP A 65 -9.73 -12.43 -5.23
C ASP A 65 -9.84 -13.96 -5.00
N HIS A 66 -8.73 -14.62 -4.65
CA HIS A 66 -8.71 -16.06 -4.41
C HIS A 66 -9.03 -16.42 -2.96
N TRP A 67 -10.01 -17.30 -2.75
CA TRP A 67 -10.39 -17.77 -1.41
C TRP A 67 -9.23 -18.47 -0.67
N VAL A 68 -8.32 -19.13 -1.38
CA VAL A 68 -7.14 -19.80 -0.81
C VAL A 68 -6.23 -18.80 -0.11
N TYR A 69 -6.08 -17.59 -0.67
CA TYR A 69 -5.31 -16.52 -0.02
C TYR A 69 -5.92 -16.16 1.34
N TRP A 70 -7.23 -15.96 1.38
CA TRP A 70 -7.94 -15.65 2.62
C TRP A 70 -7.90 -16.79 3.63
N PHE A 71 -7.91 -18.04 3.16
CA PHE A 71 -7.71 -19.20 4.04
C PHE A 71 -6.35 -19.15 4.74
N PHE A 72 -5.26 -18.91 3.99
CA PHE A 72 -3.94 -18.76 4.59
C PHE A 72 -3.84 -17.54 5.50
N VAL A 73 -4.41 -16.40 5.11
CA VAL A 73 -4.47 -15.22 5.98
C VAL A 73 -5.20 -15.55 7.28
N ALA A 74 -6.37 -16.18 7.20
CA ALA A 74 -7.15 -16.57 8.38
C ALA A 74 -6.40 -17.57 9.27
N LEU A 75 -5.64 -18.51 8.70
CA LEU A 75 -4.88 -19.50 9.47
C LEU A 75 -3.89 -18.85 10.45
N PHE A 76 -3.28 -17.73 10.07
CA PHE A 76 -2.34 -17.00 10.93
C PHE A 76 -3.00 -15.87 11.72
N LEU A 77 -3.94 -15.14 11.12
CA LEU A 77 -4.54 -13.96 11.73
C LEU A 77 -5.70 -14.29 12.68
N ALA A 78 -6.42 -15.39 12.46
CA ALA A 78 -7.56 -15.76 13.31
C ALA A 78 -7.14 -16.13 14.75
N PRO A 79 -6.08 -16.94 14.98
CA PRO A 79 -5.61 -17.21 16.34
C PRO A 79 -5.16 -15.93 17.06
N LEU A 80 -4.46 -15.05 16.33
CA LEU A 80 -4.02 -13.76 16.87
C LEU A 80 -5.20 -12.84 17.22
N GLY A 81 -6.19 -12.75 16.33
CA GLY A 81 -7.41 -11.98 16.58
C GLY A 81 -8.23 -12.52 17.75
N LEU A 82 -8.29 -13.85 17.89
CA LEU A 82 -8.95 -14.50 19.03
C LEU A 82 -8.20 -14.21 20.34
N TRP A 83 -6.87 -14.25 20.32
CA TRP A 83 -6.05 -13.87 21.48
C TRP A 83 -6.26 -12.40 21.86
N TRP A 84 -6.21 -11.46 20.91
CA TRP A 84 -6.49 -10.04 21.18
C TRP A 84 -7.89 -9.81 21.74
N ALA A 85 -8.91 -10.48 21.19
CA ALA A 85 -10.26 -10.39 21.69
C ALA A 85 -10.36 -10.88 23.14
N ALA A 86 -9.67 -11.98 23.48
CA ALA A 86 -9.60 -12.50 24.84
C ALA A 86 -8.92 -11.51 25.80
N VAL A 87 -7.81 -10.89 25.41
CA VAL A 87 -7.12 -9.86 26.22
C VAL A 87 -8.02 -8.64 26.46
N ILE A 88 -8.73 -8.17 25.43
CA ILE A 88 -9.66 -7.04 25.56
C ILE A 88 -10.83 -7.42 26.48
N ALA A 89 -11.38 -8.63 26.31
CA ALA A 89 -12.47 -9.12 27.14
C ALA A 89 -12.07 -9.25 28.62
N ASP A 90 -10.86 -9.77 28.89
CA ASP A 90 -10.31 -9.83 30.24
C ASP A 90 -10.06 -8.42 30.82
N SER A 91 -9.53 -7.50 30.01
CA SER A 91 -9.29 -6.12 30.45
C SER A 91 -10.57 -5.37 30.85
N ILE A 92 -11.70 -5.67 30.20
CA ILE A 92 -13.01 -5.05 30.50
C ILE A 92 -13.74 -5.81 31.61
N GLY A 93 -13.69 -7.14 31.56
CA GLY A 93 -14.48 -8.03 32.41
C GLY A 93 -13.80 -8.44 33.71
N GLY A 94 -12.47 -8.26 33.82
CA GLY A 94 -11.66 -8.66 34.96
C GLY A 94 -11.79 -10.15 35.27
N PHE A 95 -11.37 -11.02 34.35
CA PHE A 95 -11.51 -12.45 34.56
C PHE A 95 -10.70 -12.92 35.78
N ALA A 96 -11.19 -13.97 36.45
CA ALA A 96 -10.49 -14.57 37.58
C ALA A 96 -9.19 -15.29 37.14
N TRP A 97 -9.06 -15.58 35.84
CA TRP A 97 -7.86 -16.13 35.22
C TRP A 97 -7.23 -15.09 34.29
N ASN A 98 -5.91 -15.17 34.13
CA ASN A 98 -5.16 -14.26 33.27
C ASN A 98 -5.03 -14.83 31.85
N VAL A 99 -5.27 -14.01 30.83
CA VAL A 99 -4.93 -14.34 29.44
C VAL A 99 -3.43 -14.12 29.23
N ALA A 100 -2.70 -15.21 28.98
CA ALA A 100 -1.24 -15.17 28.82
C ALA A 100 -0.80 -14.16 27.75
N ALA A 101 0.17 -13.30 28.11
CA ALA A 101 0.79 -12.38 27.16
C ALA A 101 1.57 -13.16 26.08
N LEU A 102 1.56 -12.65 24.85
CA LEU A 102 2.49 -13.15 23.82
C LEU A 102 3.92 -12.84 24.28
N PRO A 103 4.82 -13.83 24.31
CA PRO A 103 6.21 -13.59 24.64
C PRO A 103 6.90 -12.81 23.51
N PRO A 104 7.78 -11.84 23.81
CA PRO A 104 8.61 -11.22 22.80
C PRO A 104 9.46 -12.25 22.04
N PRO A 105 9.64 -12.15 20.71
CA PRO A 105 9.21 -11.06 19.80
C PRO A 105 7.90 -11.35 19.05
N LEU A 106 7.07 -12.29 19.51
CA LEU A 106 5.85 -12.69 18.78
C LEU A 106 4.83 -11.55 18.68
N ASP A 107 4.83 -10.64 19.64
CA ASP A 107 4.05 -9.41 19.66
C ASP A 107 4.45 -8.43 18.54
N GLU A 108 5.75 -8.28 18.28
CA GLU A 108 6.25 -7.48 17.15
C GLU A 108 5.85 -8.13 15.81
N TRP A 109 6.01 -9.46 15.71
CA TRP A 109 5.66 -10.20 14.50
C TRP A 109 4.16 -10.15 14.21
N ALA A 110 3.31 -10.16 15.23
CA ALA A 110 1.87 -9.99 15.09
C ALA A 110 1.50 -8.67 14.40
N ALA A 111 2.17 -7.57 14.76
CA ALA A 111 1.96 -6.29 14.11
C ALA A 111 2.47 -6.29 12.65
N ASP A 112 3.61 -6.92 12.40
CA ASP A 112 4.18 -7.03 11.06
C ASP A 112 3.36 -7.93 10.12
N MET A 113 2.74 -9.00 10.64
CA MET A 113 1.81 -9.83 9.87
C MET A 113 0.62 -9.04 9.34
N VAL A 114 0.01 -8.17 10.17
CA VAL A 114 -1.06 -7.28 9.72
C VAL A 114 -0.56 -6.33 8.65
N ARG A 115 0.65 -5.77 8.82
CA ARG A 115 1.25 -4.93 7.78
C ARG A 115 1.40 -5.68 6.49
N TRP A 116 2.01 -6.86 6.44
CA TRP A 116 2.27 -7.61 5.20
C TRP A 116 1.02 -7.98 4.40
N ILE A 117 -0.14 -8.15 5.05
CA ILE A 117 -1.41 -8.43 4.36
C ILE A 117 -1.84 -7.24 3.49
N PHE A 118 -1.65 -6.02 4.00
CA PHE A 118 -2.12 -4.78 3.34
C PHE A 118 -0.99 -3.97 2.70
N PHE A 119 0.27 -4.19 3.09
CA PHE A 119 1.43 -3.54 2.48
C PHE A 119 1.72 -4.23 1.16
N THR A 120 1.37 -3.53 0.09
CA THR A 120 1.67 -3.92 -1.28
C THR A 120 2.93 -3.19 -1.73
N GLY A 121 3.67 -3.77 -2.68
CA GLY A 121 4.80 -3.09 -3.33
C GLY A 121 4.47 -1.68 -3.85
N GLY A 122 3.19 -1.33 -4.02
CA GLY A 122 2.74 0.02 -4.39
C GLY A 122 3.02 1.10 -3.34
N ALA A 123 2.99 0.78 -2.03
CA ALA A 123 3.39 1.72 -0.98
C ALA A 123 4.91 1.96 -0.99
N ALA A 124 5.69 0.89 -1.24
CA ALA A 124 7.14 0.99 -1.41
C ALA A 124 7.53 1.75 -2.68
N ALA A 125 6.79 1.56 -3.79
CA ALA A 125 6.96 2.33 -5.03
C ALA A 125 6.63 3.82 -4.83
N THR A 126 5.56 4.13 -4.08
CA THR A 126 5.21 5.51 -3.73
C THR A 126 6.28 6.17 -2.85
N ILE A 127 6.81 5.44 -1.87
CA ILE A 127 7.89 5.94 -0.98
C ILE A 127 9.20 6.12 -1.77
N ARG A 128 9.52 5.22 -2.70
CA ARG A 128 10.71 5.32 -3.56
C ARG A 128 10.60 6.44 -4.60
N ALA A 129 9.40 6.75 -5.08
CA ALA A 129 9.16 7.88 -5.97
C ALA A 129 9.21 9.25 -5.24
N LEU A 130 9.08 9.26 -3.92
CA LEU A 130 9.10 10.47 -3.08
C LEU A 130 10.48 10.78 -2.47
N ARG A 131 11.49 9.94 -2.68
CA ARG A 131 12.85 10.09 -2.13
C ARG A 131 13.86 10.29 -3.24
#